data_AF-A0A7S3VLE8-F1
#
_entry.id   AF-A0A7S3VLE8-F1
#
_cell.length_a   1.000
_cell.length_b   1.000
_cell.length_c   1.000
_cell.angle_alpha   90.00
_cell.angle_beta   90.00
_cell.angle_gamma   90.00
#
_symmetry.space_group_name_H-M   'P 1'
#
loop_
_entity.id
_entity.type
_entity.pdbx_description
1 polymer ?
#
loop_
_entity_poly.entity_id
_entity_poly.type
_entity_poly.pdbx_seq_one_letter_code
_entity_poly.pdbx_strand_id
1 'polypeptide(L)'
;MSNLQRQLAKREAGINLRPGAQANHARSLYRWLVPDTAASVDVHDIHISRFSPCGCYLVCFGSAFQELVVYRCRGSRPIHVQSSNSSGGRSHVSGDGAQSDREGSAFAASVDPSYREPMDSSPPEGTSFESFFQLLYRTTVSACTQSPRGPPSSTIAGHGPLGAGSPGAHVMPGPPQTGPLSLNKDFALFPLWGEGGRPLILLATQTPPVPEGRQQQQQQLHGQGDPAAAPAVTVVPYVEQTMLHLVQLDTGETLDTVVYERDFVHLAGQAGVNLHGDLLAVLVLRSQQIHLLQIVRRSALVHIVTLGTHCSPDDGLALRMADDAEARWQADRARAQQEQQLHKQGMLVAKQRAQQQDAVQQWEHCQGLWGAVGQSVCSGVGKAQQQQQQQQR
;
A
#
# COMPACT_ATOMS: atom_id res chain seq x y z
N MET A 1 9.78 -46.42 23.90
CA MET A 1 8.91 -45.59 23.05
C MET A 1 9.05 -44.13 23.47
N SER A 2 9.41 -43.25 22.55
CA SER A 2 9.56 -41.81 22.83
C SER A 2 8.22 -41.20 23.25
N ASN A 3 8.24 -40.11 24.02
CA ASN A 3 7.02 -39.41 24.46
C ASN A 3 6.16 -39.03 23.23
N LEU A 4 6.81 -38.58 22.15
CA LEU A 4 6.17 -38.27 20.87
C LEU A 4 5.45 -39.47 20.23
N GLN A 5 6.10 -40.63 20.13
CA GLN A 5 5.46 -41.85 19.60
C GLN A 5 4.23 -42.24 20.41
N ARG A 6 4.28 -42.12 21.74
CA ARG A 6 3.14 -42.38 22.62
C ARG A 6 2.00 -41.40 22.39
N GLN A 7 2.32 -40.12 22.18
CA GLN A 7 1.29 -39.11 21.93
C GLN A 7 0.67 -39.24 20.53
N LEU A 8 1.45 -39.59 19.50
CA LEU A 8 0.95 -39.92 18.16
C LEU A 8 0.05 -41.16 18.20
N ALA A 9 0.48 -42.24 18.86
CA ALA A 9 -0.34 -43.45 19.00
C ALA A 9 -1.67 -43.18 19.73
N LYS A 10 -1.66 -42.34 20.77
CA LYS A 10 -2.89 -41.89 21.46
C LYS A 10 -3.81 -41.08 20.56
N ARG A 11 -3.26 -40.24 19.68
CA ARG A 11 -4.01 -39.48 18.68
C ARG A 11 -4.69 -40.41 17.68
N GLU A 12 -3.92 -41.30 17.04
CA GLU A 12 -4.44 -42.25 16.03
C GLU A 12 -5.52 -43.16 16.61
N ALA A 13 -5.30 -43.64 17.83
CA ALA A 13 -6.23 -44.56 18.49
C ALA A 13 -7.44 -43.84 19.12
N GLY A 14 -7.52 -42.50 19.08
CA GLY A 14 -8.65 -41.75 19.64
C GLY A 14 -8.83 -41.90 21.16
N ILE A 15 -7.82 -42.41 21.87
CA ILE A 15 -7.95 -42.85 23.26
C ILE A 15 -8.15 -41.65 24.19
N ASN A 16 -9.23 -41.68 25.00
CA ASN A 16 -9.61 -40.66 25.99
C ASN A 16 -9.94 -39.27 25.43
N LEU A 17 -10.31 -39.16 24.15
CA LEU A 17 -10.72 -37.90 23.55
C LEU A 17 -12.23 -37.72 23.66
N ARG A 18 -12.67 -36.55 24.15
CA ARG A 18 -14.08 -36.15 24.05
C ARG A 18 -14.45 -36.02 22.56
N PRO A 19 -15.66 -36.40 22.15
CA PRO A 19 -16.14 -36.14 20.79
C PRO A 19 -15.94 -34.66 20.41
N GLY A 20 -15.41 -34.39 19.22
CA GLY A 20 -15.09 -33.03 18.74
C GLY A 20 -13.80 -32.40 19.29
N ALA A 21 -13.13 -33.01 20.29
CA ALA A 21 -11.89 -32.46 20.87
C ALA A 21 -10.61 -32.83 20.10
N GLN A 22 -10.70 -33.67 19.07
CA GLN A 22 -9.54 -34.15 18.31
C GLN A 22 -8.68 -33.02 17.71
N ALA A 23 -9.32 -32.01 17.11
CA ALA A 23 -8.60 -30.91 16.48
C ALA A 23 -7.77 -30.09 17.49
N ASN A 24 -8.32 -29.84 18.68
CA ASN A 24 -7.63 -29.09 19.73
C ASN A 24 -6.48 -29.90 20.34
N HIS A 25 -6.65 -31.21 20.52
CA HIS A 25 -5.58 -32.10 20.97
C HIS A 25 -4.44 -32.21 19.94
N ALA A 26 -4.78 -32.35 18.66
CA ALA A 26 -3.80 -32.36 17.58
C ALA A 26 -3.02 -31.02 17.52
N ARG A 27 -3.70 -29.87 17.59
CA ARG A 27 -3.05 -28.56 17.63
C ARG A 27 -2.12 -28.39 18.84
N SER A 28 -2.54 -28.85 20.01
CA SER A 28 -1.70 -28.81 21.22
C SER A 28 -0.45 -29.67 21.07
N LEU A 29 -0.53 -30.80 20.38
CA LEU A 29 0.60 -31.68 20.11
C LEU A 29 1.58 -31.03 19.11
N TYR A 30 1.06 -30.52 17.99
CA TYR A 30 1.89 -29.92 16.93
C TYR A 30 2.56 -28.61 17.33
N ARG A 31 2.08 -27.93 18.38
CA ARG A 31 2.76 -26.76 18.95
C ARG A 31 4.15 -27.08 19.53
N TRP A 32 4.39 -28.35 19.88
CA TRP A 32 5.66 -28.82 20.44
C TRP A 32 6.50 -29.62 19.45
N LEU A 33 5.98 -29.86 18.23
CA LEU A 33 6.79 -30.37 17.14
C LEU A 33 7.54 -29.21 16.51
N VAL A 34 8.85 -29.23 16.64
CA VAL A 34 9.75 -28.37 15.88
C VAL A 34 10.13 -29.12 14.61
N PRO A 35 10.11 -28.51 13.42
CA PRO A 35 10.69 -29.11 12.23
C PRO A 35 12.12 -29.54 12.54
N ASP A 36 12.43 -30.83 12.43
CA ASP A 36 13.72 -31.41 12.79
C ASP A 36 14.71 -31.39 11.61
N THR A 37 14.20 -31.22 10.39
CA THR A 37 14.98 -31.39 9.18
C THR A 37 14.78 -30.21 8.23
N ALA A 38 15.85 -29.49 7.93
CA ALA A 38 15.93 -28.57 6.80
C ALA A 38 16.67 -29.27 5.66
N ALA A 39 15.98 -29.54 4.56
CA ALA A 39 16.64 -30.04 3.35
C ALA A 39 17.12 -28.84 2.53
N SER A 40 18.43 -28.74 2.32
CA SER A 40 18.98 -27.84 1.31
C SER A 40 18.78 -28.50 -0.05
N VAL A 41 17.96 -27.88 -0.90
CA VAL A 41 17.75 -28.32 -2.26
C VAL A 41 18.31 -27.25 -3.19
N ASP A 42 19.34 -27.59 -3.95
CA ASP A 42 19.80 -26.74 -5.05
C ASP A 42 18.77 -26.80 -6.17
N VAL A 43 18.01 -25.71 -6.31
CA VAL A 43 17.10 -25.53 -7.44
C VAL A 43 17.60 -24.39 -8.30
N HIS A 44 17.95 -24.73 -9.55
CA HIS A 44 18.39 -23.77 -10.54
C HIS A 44 17.16 -23.19 -11.26
N ASP A 45 17.24 -21.93 -11.69
CA ASP A 45 16.24 -21.21 -12.50
C ASP A 45 14.88 -20.86 -11.87
N ILE A 46 14.65 -21.18 -10.60
CA ILE A 46 13.42 -20.78 -9.88
C ILE A 46 13.71 -20.14 -8.53
N HIS A 47 12.85 -19.20 -8.15
CA HIS A 47 12.77 -18.62 -6.82
C HIS A 47 11.59 -19.24 -6.06
N ILE A 48 11.87 -20.00 -5.01
CA ILE A 48 10.83 -20.55 -4.14
C ILE A 48 10.19 -19.42 -3.34
N SER A 49 8.87 -19.26 -3.42
CA SER A 49 8.15 -18.22 -2.68
C SER A 49 7.50 -18.76 -1.41
N ARG A 50 6.51 -19.65 -1.56
CA ARG A 50 5.70 -20.11 -0.41
C ARG A 50 4.85 -21.33 -0.74
N PHE A 51 4.43 -22.04 0.30
CA PHE A 51 3.38 -23.04 0.20
C PHE A 51 2.00 -22.37 0.19
N SER A 52 1.08 -22.97 -0.55
CA SER A 52 -0.36 -22.73 -0.38
C SER A 52 -0.81 -23.07 1.05
N PRO A 53 -1.86 -22.42 1.58
CA PRO A 53 -2.34 -22.67 2.95
C PRO A 53 -2.73 -24.12 3.24
N CYS A 54 -3.15 -24.88 2.23
CA CYS A 54 -3.46 -26.31 2.36
C CYS A 54 -2.21 -27.22 2.35
N GLY A 55 -1.03 -26.68 2.01
CA GLY A 55 0.22 -27.44 1.86
C GLY A 55 0.31 -28.30 0.60
N CYS A 56 -0.69 -28.30 -0.29
CA CYS A 56 -0.70 -29.15 -1.49
C CYS A 56 0.07 -28.55 -2.68
N TYR A 57 0.29 -27.24 -2.69
CA TYR A 57 0.99 -26.52 -3.76
C TYR A 57 2.18 -25.74 -3.21
N LEU A 58 3.30 -25.79 -3.93
CA LEU A 58 4.45 -24.92 -3.75
C LEU A 58 4.48 -23.90 -4.90
N VAL A 59 4.44 -22.63 -4.52
CA VAL A 59 4.46 -21.49 -5.45
C VAL A 59 5.89 -20.99 -5.58
N CYS A 60 6.36 -20.93 -6.82
CA CYS A 60 7.67 -20.46 -7.21
C CYS A 60 7.53 -19.42 -8.34
N PHE A 61 8.59 -18.66 -8.55
CA PHE A 61 8.72 -17.73 -9.67
C PHE A 61 9.91 -18.13 -10.53
N GLY A 62 9.87 -17.87 -11.83
CA GLY A 62 11.07 -17.98 -12.66
C GLY A 62 12.16 -17.01 -12.19
N SER A 63 13.42 -17.29 -12.51
CA SER A 63 14.57 -16.44 -12.13
C SER A 63 14.46 -14.97 -12.57
N ALA A 64 13.81 -14.72 -13.72
CA ALA A 64 13.51 -13.37 -14.21
C ALA A 64 12.23 -12.75 -13.62
N PHE A 65 11.52 -13.46 -12.74
CA PHE A 65 10.24 -13.08 -12.16
C PHE A 65 9.14 -12.75 -13.18
N GLN A 66 9.18 -13.32 -14.39
CA GLN A 66 8.13 -13.13 -15.40
C GLN A 66 7.15 -14.30 -15.46
N GLU A 67 7.47 -15.38 -14.77
CA GLU A 67 6.73 -16.63 -14.83
C GLU A 67 6.34 -17.10 -13.44
N LEU A 68 5.10 -17.58 -13.34
CA LEU A 68 4.60 -18.35 -12.22
C LEU A 68 4.92 -19.83 -12.48
N VAL A 69 5.61 -20.46 -11.53
CA VAL A 69 5.93 -21.89 -11.55
C VAL A 69 5.27 -22.54 -10.34
N VAL A 70 4.38 -23.50 -10.56
CA VAL A 70 3.66 -24.16 -9.46
C VAL A 70 3.95 -25.64 -9.46
N TYR A 71 4.29 -26.15 -8.29
CA TYR A 71 4.47 -27.58 -8.05
C TYR A 71 3.38 -28.13 -7.15
N ARG A 72 2.94 -29.35 -7.42
CA ARG A 72 2.11 -30.14 -6.53
C ARG A 72 2.98 -30.93 -5.55
N CYS A 73 2.70 -30.81 -4.26
CA CYS A 73 3.37 -31.52 -3.19
C CYS A 73 2.82 -32.95 -3.12
N ARG A 74 3.69 -33.95 -3.31
CA ARG A 74 3.35 -35.38 -3.25
C ARG A 74 3.72 -36.05 -1.92
N GLY A 75 4.49 -35.37 -1.08
CA GLY A 75 5.07 -35.95 0.14
C GLY A 75 6.23 -36.89 -0.15
N SER A 76 6.92 -37.35 0.90
CA SER A 76 7.98 -38.34 0.79
C SER A 76 7.40 -39.68 0.33
N ARG A 77 7.74 -40.10 -0.89
CA ARG A 77 7.54 -41.51 -1.27
C ARG A 77 8.62 -42.33 -0.56
N PRO A 78 8.28 -43.43 0.15
CA PRO A 78 9.29 -44.29 0.72
C PRO A 78 10.18 -44.83 -0.41
N ILE A 79 11.49 -44.63 -0.28
CA ILE A 79 12.48 -45.16 -1.21
C ILE A 79 12.37 -46.69 -1.15
N HIS A 80 11.98 -47.30 -2.26
CA HIS A 80 12.07 -48.75 -2.40
C HIS A 80 13.55 -49.09 -2.54
N VAL A 81 14.21 -49.44 -1.44
CA VAL A 81 15.56 -49.99 -1.46
C VAL A 81 15.49 -51.31 -2.23
N GLN A 82 15.86 -51.30 -3.50
CA GLN A 82 16.10 -52.53 -4.23
C GLN A 82 17.35 -53.15 -3.63
N SER A 83 17.16 -54.14 -2.75
CA SER A 83 18.24 -55.00 -2.28
C SER A 83 18.78 -55.75 -3.50
N SER A 84 19.82 -55.21 -4.14
CA SER A 84 20.59 -55.93 -5.14
C SER A 84 21.41 -57.01 -4.43
N ASN A 85 20.79 -58.16 -4.18
CA ASN A 85 21.53 -59.36 -3.83
C ASN A 85 22.21 -59.89 -5.11
N SER A 86 23.40 -59.36 -5.37
CA SER A 86 24.39 -60.02 -6.22
C SER A 86 24.99 -61.19 -5.45
N SER A 87 24.47 -62.39 -5.67
CA SER A 87 25.21 -63.62 -5.37
C SER A 87 25.00 -64.60 -6.53
N GLY A 88 26.01 -64.68 -7.40
CA GLY A 88 26.11 -65.74 -8.39
C GLY A 88 26.38 -67.09 -7.73
N GLY A 89 25.91 -68.17 -8.34
CA GLY A 89 26.39 -69.51 -8.02
C GLY A 89 25.42 -70.67 -8.26
N ARG A 90 25.43 -71.16 -9.51
CA ARG A 90 25.32 -72.57 -9.93
C ARG A 90 23.99 -73.35 -9.81
N SER A 91 23.54 -73.71 -11.00
CA SER A 91 22.71 -74.82 -11.49
C SER A 91 22.76 -76.17 -10.75
N HIS A 92 21.59 -76.80 -10.54
CA HIS A 92 21.31 -78.19 -10.94
C HIS A 92 19.79 -78.58 -10.96
N VAL A 93 19.34 -78.94 -12.16
CA VAL A 93 18.30 -79.88 -12.69
C VAL A 93 17.32 -80.67 -11.78
N SER A 94 16.04 -80.62 -12.24
CA SER A 94 14.91 -81.60 -12.26
C SER A 94 14.04 -81.96 -11.04
N GLY A 95 12.72 -81.96 -11.28
CA GLY A 95 11.77 -82.89 -10.65
C GLY A 95 10.33 -82.36 -10.47
N ASP A 96 9.36 -83.04 -11.07
CA ASP A 96 7.92 -82.78 -11.11
C ASP A 96 7.19 -82.68 -9.75
N GLY A 97 5.98 -82.07 -9.74
CA GLY A 97 4.95 -82.46 -8.77
C GLY A 97 3.93 -81.39 -8.37
N ALA A 98 2.66 -81.68 -8.65
CA ALA A 98 1.45 -80.87 -8.46
C ALA A 98 1.04 -80.49 -7.01
N GLN A 99 0.27 -79.39 -6.95
CA GLN A 99 -0.96 -79.14 -6.17
C GLN A 99 -0.95 -78.62 -4.70
N SER A 100 -1.78 -77.57 -4.56
CA SER A 100 -2.71 -77.20 -3.46
C SER A 100 -2.25 -76.27 -2.33
N ASP A 101 -2.63 -75.00 -2.50
CA ASP A 101 -3.56 -74.21 -1.67
C ASP A 101 -3.52 -74.23 -0.12
N ARG A 102 -3.34 -72.98 0.37
CA ARG A 102 -3.90 -72.32 1.57
C ARG A 102 -3.14 -72.42 2.90
N GLU A 103 -2.32 -71.38 3.08
CA GLU A 103 -1.75 -70.82 4.31
C GLU A 103 -2.80 -70.11 5.19
N GLY A 104 -2.47 -69.98 6.48
CA GLY A 104 -3.11 -69.02 7.38
C GLY A 104 -2.85 -69.20 8.88
N SER A 105 -1.60 -69.39 9.33
CA SER A 105 -1.24 -69.24 10.75
C SER A 105 0.15 -68.66 10.94
N ALA A 106 0.15 -67.46 11.54
CA ALA A 106 1.16 -66.80 12.38
C ALA A 106 2.62 -67.29 12.32
N PHE A 107 3.53 -66.37 11.99
CA PHE A 107 4.84 -66.35 12.62
C PHE A 107 5.27 -64.92 12.97
N ALA A 108 5.49 -64.72 14.26
CA ALA A 108 6.24 -63.61 14.81
C ALA A 108 7.70 -63.75 14.36
N ALA A 109 8.30 -62.66 13.87
CA ALA A 109 9.74 -62.56 13.69
C ALA A 109 10.25 -61.36 14.50
N SER A 110 10.81 -61.73 15.65
CA SER A 110 11.87 -61.04 16.39
C SER A 110 12.75 -60.15 15.50
N VAL A 111 12.76 -58.84 15.75
CA VAL A 111 13.82 -57.94 15.28
C VAL A 111 14.74 -57.65 16.46
N ASP A 112 16.00 -58.05 16.28
CA ASP A 112 17.12 -57.98 17.20
C ASP A 112 17.45 -56.52 17.62
N PRO A 113 17.56 -56.17 18.92
CA PRO A 113 17.77 -54.81 19.38
C PRO A 113 19.25 -54.51 19.63
N SER A 114 20.09 -54.67 18.61
CA SER A 114 21.48 -54.21 18.69
C SER A 114 22.02 -53.70 17.36
N TYR A 115 21.62 -52.48 16.98
CA TYR A 115 22.53 -51.60 16.26
C TYR A 115 22.19 -50.15 16.61
N ARG A 116 23.14 -49.51 17.29
CA ARG A 116 23.11 -48.11 17.70
C ARG A 116 24.16 -47.41 16.84
N GLU A 117 23.76 -46.93 15.68
CA GLU A 117 24.61 -46.02 14.89
C GLU A 117 24.37 -44.58 15.37
N PRO A 118 25.41 -43.72 15.37
CA PRO A 118 25.25 -42.30 15.67
C PRO A 118 24.40 -41.69 14.57
N MET A 119 23.37 -40.93 14.97
CA MET A 119 22.56 -40.11 14.06
C MET A 119 23.44 -39.03 13.45
N ASP A 120 24.10 -39.35 12.34
CA ASP A 120 24.54 -38.36 11.37
C ASP A 120 23.30 -37.88 10.63
N SER A 121 23.01 -36.60 10.75
CA SER A 121 21.85 -35.91 10.17
C SER A 121 22.04 -35.62 8.69
N SER A 122 22.59 -36.58 7.93
CA SER A 122 22.67 -36.49 6.48
C SER A 122 21.34 -37.02 5.90
N PRO A 123 20.65 -36.25 5.04
CA PRO A 123 19.45 -36.73 4.36
C PRO A 123 19.80 -38.00 3.58
N PRO A 124 18.91 -39.02 3.55
CA PRO A 124 19.18 -40.26 2.83
C PRO A 124 19.58 -39.93 1.38
N GLU A 125 20.78 -40.36 1.00
CA GLU A 125 21.35 -40.13 -0.33
C GLU A 125 20.31 -40.55 -1.39
N GLY A 126 19.75 -39.58 -2.12
CA GLY A 126 18.79 -39.83 -3.21
C GLY A 126 17.41 -39.17 -3.09
N THR A 127 17.10 -38.41 -2.04
CA THR A 127 15.87 -37.60 -2.02
C THR A 127 16.01 -36.33 -2.87
N SER A 128 15.73 -36.41 -4.17
CA SER A 128 15.71 -35.24 -5.07
C SER A 128 14.45 -34.39 -4.88
N PHE A 129 14.50 -33.11 -5.25
CA PHE A 129 13.34 -32.19 -5.24
C PHE A 129 12.11 -32.81 -5.94
N GLU A 130 12.34 -33.44 -7.09
CA GLU A 130 11.31 -34.03 -7.95
C GLU A 130 10.58 -35.21 -7.30
N SER A 131 11.20 -35.85 -6.29
CA SER A 131 10.54 -36.92 -5.53
C SER A 131 9.40 -36.38 -4.64
N PHE A 132 9.50 -35.14 -4.18
CA PHE A 132 8.50 -34.47 -3.34
C PHE A 132 7.57 -33.58 -4.13
N PHE A 133 8.06 -32.98 -5.22
CA PHE A 133 7.38 -31.93 -5.96
C PHE A 133 7.18 -32.35 -7.41
N GLN A 134 5.93 -32.38 -7.84
CA GLN A 134 5.59 -32.55 -9.25
C GLN A 134 5.33 -31.19 -9.87
N LEU A 135 6.06 -30.82 -10.93
CA LEU A 135 5.73 -29.62 -11.70
C LEU A 135 4.30 -29.73 -12.24
N LEU A 136 3.46 -28.74 -11.92
CA LEU A 136 2.08 -28.67 -12.39
C LEU A 136 2.02 -27.85 -13.67
N TYR A 137 2.55 -26.62 -13.64
CA TYR A 137 2.69 -25.76 -14.81
C TYR A 137 3.76 -24.69 -14.60
N ARG A 138 4.18 -24.10 -15.72
CA ARG A 138 4.95 -22.86 -15.82
C ARG A 138 4.20 -21.94 -16.79
N THR A 139 3.88 -20.72 -16.37
CA THR A 139 3.07 -19.79 -17.17
C THR A 139 3.48 -18.35 -16.94
N THR A 140 3.37 -17.50 -17.96
CA THR A 140 3.50 -16.05 -17.81
C THR A 140 2.18 -15.47 -17.32
N VAL A 141 2.23 -14.68 -16.24
CA VAL A 141 1.03 -13.99 -15.76
C VAL A 141 0.84 -12.76 -16.62
N SER A 142 -0.22 -12.78 -17.43
CA SER A 142 -0.56 -11.68 -18.34
C SER A 142 -1.87 -11.04 -17.88
N ALA A 143 -2.02 -9.73 -18.10
CA ALA A 143 -3.28 -9.05 -17.80
C ALA A 143 -4.42 -9.68 -18.62
N CYS A 144 -5.52 -10.01 -17.95
CA CYS A 144 -6.77 -10.31 -18.65
C CYS A 144 -7.38 -8.98 -19.11
N THR A 145 -7.32 -8.65 -20.40
CA THR A 145 -8.04 -7.49 -20.98
C THR A 145 -9.53 -7.76 -21.05
N GLN A 146 -10.19 -7.91 -19.90
CA GLN A 146 -11.63 -7.70 -19.82
C GLN A 146 -11.87 -6.23 -19.55
N SER A 147 -12.01 -5.47 -20.64
CA SER A 147 -12.37 -4.06 -20.62
C SER A 147 -13.56 -3.82 -19.66
N PRO A 148 -13.49 -2.86 -18.73
CA PRO A 148 -14.66 -2.49 -17.94
C PRO A 148 -15.72 -2.00 -18.92
N ARG A 149 -16.83 -2.73 -19.04
CA ARG A 149 -18.00 -2.29 -19.83
C ARG A 149 -18.57 -1.03 -19.20
N GLY A 150 -18.04 0.13 -19.59
CA GLY A 150 -18.73 1.39 -19.47
C GLY A 150 -19.99 1.38 -20.36
N PRO A 151 -21.04 2.15 -20.00
CA PRO A 151 -22.24 2.25 -20.83
C PRO A 151 -21.92 2.89 -22.19
N PRO A 152 -22.62 2.50 -23.27
CA PRO A 152 -22.34 3.01 -24.61
C PRO A 152 -22.76 4.49 -24.72
N SER A 153 -21.79 5.40 -24.72
CA SER A 153 -22.00 6.79 -25.12
C SER A 153 -22.13 6.87 -26.64
N SER A 154 -23.31 7.26 -27.08
CA SER A 154 -23.71 7.49 -28.46
C SER A 154 -22.77 8.43 -29.21
N THR A 155 -22.26 7.94 -30.34
CA THR A 155 -21.58 8.70 -31.39
C THR A 155 -22.51 9.77 -31.97
N ILE A 156 -22.15 11.04 -31.86
CA ILE A 156 -22.64 12.10 -32.75
C ILE A 156 -21.49 12.48 -33.67
N ALA A 157 -21.67 12.18 -34.95
CA ALA A 157 -20.79 12.54 -36.04
C ALA A 157 -20.87 14.06 -36.32
N GLY A 158 -19.71 14.70 -36.47
CA GLY A 158 -19.58 16.07 -36.93
C GLY A 158 -18.35 16.19 -37.83
N HIS A 159 -18.59 16.33 -39.12
CA HIS A 159 -17.60 16.54 -40.17
C HIS A 159 -17.03 17.97 -40.15
N GLY A 160 -15.75 18.12 -40.52
CA GLY A 160 -15.17 19.39 -40.97
C GLY A 160 -13.64 19.33 -41.09
N PRO A 161 -13.03 19.45 -42.29
CA PRO A 161 -11.58 19.42 -42.47
C PRO A 161 -10.98 20.83 -42.68
N LEU A 162 -9.64 20.87 -42.66
CA LEU A 162 -8.69 21.87 -43.21
C LEU A 162 -7.90 22.68 -42.17
N GLY A 163 -6.58 22.67 -42.34
CA GLY A 163 -5.68 23.64 -41.71
C GLY A 163 -4.24 23.14 -41.57
N ALA A 164 -3.47 23.21 -42.66
CA ALA A 164 -2.04 22.96 -42.68
C ALA A 164 -1.27 23.98 -41.83
N GLY A 165 -0.24 23.51 -41.10
CA GLY A 165 0.71 24.37 -40.40
C GLY A 165 1.69 23.58 -39.54
N SER A 166 2.80 23.13 -40.12
CA SER A 166 4.03 22.86 -39.36
C SER A 166 4.69 24.21 -39.03
N PRO A 167 5.22 24.42 -37.82
CA PRO A 167 6.66 24.17 -37.66
C PRO A 167 7.07 23.70 -36.25
N GLY A 168 8.25 23.09 -36.16
CA GLY A 168 8.97 22.89 -34.91
C GLY A 168 9.31 21.43 -34.65
N ALA A 169 10.50 21.03 -35.07
CA ALA A 169 11.12 19.76 -34.67
C ALA A 169 11.41 19.78 -33.17
N HIS A 170 10.38 19.51 -32.36
CA HIS A 170 10.56 19.01 -31.01
C HIS A 170 11.07 17.57 -31.15
N VAL A 171 12.27 17.33 -30.64
CA VAL A 171 12.80 15.99 -30.40
C VAL A 171 11.74 15.24 -29.59
N MET A 172 11.04 14.32 -30.26
CA MET A 172 10.14 13.38 -29.62
C MET A 172 10.97 12.59 -28.59
N PRO A 173 10.63 12.63 -27.29
CA PRO A 173 11.12 11.59 -26.42
C PRO A 173 10.58 10.28 -27.00
N GLY A 174 11.48 9.37 -27.37
CA GLY A 174 11.10 8.05 -27.83
C GLY A 174 10.10 7.41 -26.88
N PRO A 175 9.26 6.47 -27.36
CA PRO A 175 8.28 5.81 -26.51
C PRO A 175 8.95 5.35 -25.21
N PRO A 176 8.34 5.61 -24.04
CA PRO A 176 8.92 5.18 -22.78
C PRO A 176 9.21 3.69 -22.92
N GLN A 177 10.48 3.32 -22.76
CA GLN A 177 10.87 1.92 -22.67
C GLN A 177 10.32 1.41 -21.34
N THR A 178 9.04 1.06 -21.33
CA THR A 178 8.40 0.27 -20.29
C THR A 178 9.16 -1.04 -20.24
N GLY A 179 10.05 -1.18 -19.26
CA GLY A 179 10.70 -2.45 -18.98
C GLY A 179 9.65 -3.54 -18.75
N PRO A 180 10.00 -4.81 -18.97
CA PRO A 180 9.05 -5.91 -18.79
C PRO A 180 8.50 -5.90 -17.36
N LEU A 181 7.17 -6.02 -17.23
CA LEU A 181 6.51 -6.17 -15.94
C LEU A 181 7.04 -7.41 -15.22
N SER A 182 7.44 -7.24 -13.96
CA SER A 182 8.00 -8.30 -13.14
C SER A 182 7.04 -8.64 -12.00
N LEU A 183 6.87 -9.92 -11.71
CA LEU A 183 6.12 -10.44 -10.58
C LEU A 183 6.81 -10.04 -9.29
N ASN A 184 6.04 -9.49 -8.37
CA ASN A 184 6.53 -9.15 -7.05
C ASN A 184 6.65 -10.43 -6.20
N LYS A 185 7.88 -10.87 -5.96
CA LYS A 185 8.19 -12.11 -5.23
C LYS A 185 7.68 -12.13 -3.78
N ASP A 186 7.53 -10.96 -3.17
CA ASP A 186 7.12 -10.80 -1.78
C ASP A 186 5.60 -10.78 -1.63
N PHE A 187 4.88 -10.58 -2.74
CA PHE A 187 3.43 -10.50 -2.77
C PHE A 187 2.79 -11.77 -3.33
N ALA A 188 2.05 -12.46 -2.47
CA ALA A 188 1.10 -13.49 -2.87
C ALA A 188 0.07 -13.70 -1.75
N LEU A 189 -1.21 -13.58 -2.09
CA LEU A 189 -2.32 -13.77 -1.16
C LEU A 189 -3.21 -14.93 -1.62
N PHE A 190 -3.81 -15.64 -0.69
CA PHE A 190 -4.68 -16.78 -0.96
C PHE A 190 -6.11 -16.44 -0.49
N PRO A 191 -7.05 -16.13 -1.40
CA PRO A 191 -8.47 -15.98 -1.08
C PRO A 191 -9.01 -17.22 -0.39
N LEU A 192 -10.05 -17.09 0.43
CA LEU A 192 -10.58 -18.22 1.22
C LEU A 192 -10.95 -19.43 0.34
N TRP A 193 -10.52 -20.60 0.80
CA TRP A 193 -10.83 -21.88 0.20
C TRP A 193 -12.13 -22.36 0.84
N GLY A 194 -13.27 -22.06 0.24
CA GLY A 194 -14.53 -22.69 0.68
C GLY A 194 -14.51 -24.19 0.38
N GLU A 195 -15.36 -24.97 1.06
CA GLU A 195 -15.45 -26.42 0.85
C GLU A 195 -15.60 -26.77 -0.65
N GLY A 196 -14.65 -27.56 -1.17
CA GLY A 196 -14.63 -27.99 -2.58
C GLY A 196 -14.30 -26.89 -3.62
N GLY A 197 -13.86 -25.71 -3.18
CA GLY A 197 -13.51 -24.60 -4.07
C GLY A 197 -12.19 -24.81 -4.81
N ARG A 198 -12.11 -24.29 -6.04
CA ARG A 198 -10.84 -24.19 -6.79
C ARG A 198 -9.86 -23.29 -6.02
N PRO A 199 -8.60 -23.70 -5.82
CA PRO A 199 -7.60 -22.89 -5.16
C PRO A 199 -7.24 -21.68 -6.03
N LEU A 200 -7.25 -20.50 -5.41
CA LEU A 200 -6.92 -19.24 -6.05
C LEU A 200 -5.68 -18.62 -5.42
N ILE A 201 -4.99 -17.78 -6.19
CA ILE A 201 -3.89 -16.96 -5.74
C ILE A 201 -3.99 -15.56 -6.35
N LEU A 202 -3.74 -14.55 -5.53
CA LEU A 202 -3.55 -13.17 -5.95
C LEU A 202 -2.05 -12.90 -6.04
N LEU A 203 -1.60 -12.50 -7.23
CA LEU A 203 -0.24 -12.10 -7.54
C LEU A 203 -0.21 -10.63 -7.96
N ALA A 204 0.96 -10.02 -7.95
CA ALA A 204 1.11 -8.65 -8.39
C ALA A 204 2.28 -8.52 -9.36
N THR A 205 2.10 -7.70 -10.38
CA THR A 205 3.21 -7.18 -11.21
C THR A 205 3.31 -5.68 -11.02
N GLN A 206 4.53 -5.16 -11.06
CA GLN A 206 4.77 -3.74 -10.88
C GLN A 206 5.89 -3.28 -11.80
N THR A 207 5.70 -2.16 -12.49
CA THR A 207 6.81 -1.52 -13.22
C THR A 207 7.86 -1.04 -12.21
N PRO A 208 9.16 -1.10 -12.55
CA PRO A 208 10.19 -0.53 -11.69
C PRO A 208 9.89 0.93 -11.34
N PRO A 209 10.11 1.36 -10.09
CA PRO A 209 9.89 2.75 -9.71
C PRO A 209 10.80 3.67 -10.52
N VAL A 210 10.22 4.75 -11.05
CA VAL A 210 10.96 5.72 -11.86
C VAL A 210 11.97 6.45 -10.98
N PRO A 211 13.25 6.58 -11.39
CA PRO A 211 14.27 7.25 -10.59
C PRO A 211 13.89 8.69 -10.23
N GLU A 212 14.21 9.12 -9.01
CA GLU A 212 13.84 10.44 -8.44
C GLU A 212 14.18 11.62 -9.37
N GLY A 213 15.31 11.57 -10.07
CA GLY A 213 15.72 12.63 -11.01
C GLY A 213 14.76 12.85 -12.18
N ARG A 214 14.08 11.80 -12.66
CA ARG A 214 13.01 11.94 -13.68
C ARG A 214 11.68 12.36 -13.07
N GLN A 215 11.43 12.02 -11.81
CA GLN A 215 10.18 12.38 -11.12
C GLN A 215 10.04 13.91 -11.00
N GLN A 216 11.13 14.62 -10.67
CA GLN A 216 11.13 16.09 -10.56
C GLN A 216 10.86 16.77 -11.91
N GLN A 217 11.41 16.24 -13.01
CA GLN A 217 11.18 16.78 -14.36
C GLN A 217 9.74 16.52 -14.85
N GLN A 218 9.16 15.35 -14.54
CA GLN A 218 7.75 15.07 -14.86
C GLN A 218 6.77 15.92 -14.04
N GLN A 219 7.08 16.23 -12.78
CA GLN A 219 6.26 17.13 -11.96
C GLN A 219 6.23 18.56 -12.53
N GLN A 220 7.34 19.05 -13.09
CA GLN A 220 7.40 20.36 -13.73
C GLN A 220 6.59 20.44 -15.04
N LEU A 221 6.45 19.32 -15.77
CA LEU A 221 5.64 19.26 -17.00
C LEU A 221 4.13 19.12 -16.74
N HIS A 222 3.72 18.54 -15.61
CA HIS A 222 2.31 18.31 -15.26
C HIS A 222 1.72 19.34 -14.28
N GLY A 223 2.52 20.30 -13.81
CA GLY A 223 2.10 21.36 -12.86
C GLY A 223 1.17 22.42 -13.43
N GLN A 224 0.45 22.15 -14.53
CA GLN A 224 -0.46 23.10 -15.19
C GLN A 224 -1.94 22.68 -15.14
N GLY A 225 -2.29 21.67 -14.34
CA GLY A 225 -3.67 21.26 -14.07
C GLY A 225 -4.00 21.28 -12.58
N ASP A 226 -4.95 22.13 -12.21
CA ASP A 226 -5.60 22.30 -10.90
C ASP A 226 -4.74 22.66 -9.66
N PRO A 227 -4.84 23.90 -9.14
CA PRO A 227 -4.16 24.33 -7.91
C PRO A 227 -4.73 23.71 -6.61
N ALA A 228 -5.72 22.82 -6.70
CA ALA A 228 -6.38 22.15 -5.57
C ALA A 228 -5.88 20.71 -5.31
N ALA A 229 -5.06 20.16 -6.20
CA ALA A 229 -4.42 18.88 -5.95
C ALA A 229 -3.29 19.09 -4.93
N ALA A 230 -3.50 18.65 -3.69
CA ALA A 230 -2.46 18.62 -2.67
C ALA A 230 -1.16 18.03 -3.27
N PRO A 231 0.03 18.58 -2.95
CA PRO A 231 1.26 18.06 -3.51
C PRO A 231 1.34 16.57 -3.17
N ALA A 232 1.35 15.72 -4.21
CA ALA A 232 1.56 14.29 -4.03
C ALA A 232 2.80 14.14 -3.15
N VAL A 233 2.66 13.47 -2.01
CA VAL A 233 3.68 13.33 -0.98
C VAL A 233 5.00 12.99 -1.67
N THR A 234 5.95 13.93 -1.66
CA THR A 234 7.21 13.87 -2.45
C THR A 234 8.07 12.64 -2.12
N VAL A 235 7.73 11.94 -1.02
CA VAL A 235 8.38 10.72 -0.53
C VAL A 235 7.86 9.45 -1.21
N VAL A 236 6.68 9.47 -1.85
CA VAL A 236 6.07 8.26 -2.41
C VAL A 236 6.60 7.99 -3.84
N PRO A 237 7.20 6.82 -4.10
CA PRO A 237 7.73 6.47 -5.42
C PRO A 237 6.70 6.63 -6.53
N TYR A 238 7.15 7.00 -7.72
CA TYR A 238 6.33 6.94 -8.92
C TYR A 238 6.51 5.59 -9.61
N VAL A 239 5.40 4.93 -9.88
CA VAL A 239 5.31 3.66 -10.62
C VAL A 239 4.32 3.89 -11.75
N GLU A 240 4.66 3.50 -12.97
CA GLU A 240 3.79 3.67 -14.13
C GLU A 240 2.56 2.77 -14.03
N GLN A 241 2.76 1.52 -13.60
CA GLN A 241 1.68 0.55 -13.52
C GLN A 241 1.93 -0.49 -12.43
N THR A 242 0.90 -0.73 -11.60
CA THR A 242 0.81 -1.89 -10.72
C THR A 242 -0.42 -2.71 -11.12
N MET A 243 -0.28 -4.02 -11.29
CA MET A 243 -1.41 -4.90 -11.58
C MET A 243 -1.55 -5.96 -10.49
N LEU A 244 -2.78 -6.26 -10.11
CA LEU A 244 -3.14 -7.39 -9.25
C LEU A 244 -3.85 -8.44 -10.09
N HIS A 245 -3.29 -9.64 -10.16
CA HIS A 245 -3.78 -10.75 -10.97
C HIS A 245 -4.44 -11.79 -10.09
N LEU A 246 -5.69 -12.14 -10.37
CA LEU A 246 -6.37 -13.29 -9.78
C LEU A 246 -6.11 -14.51 -10.66
N VAL A 247 -5.44 -15.53 -10.12
CA VAL A 247 -5.01 -16.71 -10.88
C VAL A 247 -5.57 -17.98 -10.24
N GLN A 248 -6.04 -18.92 -11.07
CA GLN A 248 -6.41 -20.26 -10.62
C GLN A 248 -5.15 -21.11 -10.43
N LEU A 249 -4.95 -21.64 -9.22
CA LEU A 249 -3.72 -22.33 -8.82
C LEU A 249 -3.58 -23.75 -9.40
N ASP A 250 -4.68 -24.36 -9.87
CA ASP A 250 -4.65 -25.68 -10.50
C ASP A 250 -4.18 -25.63 -11.96
N THR A 251 -4.61 -24.59 -12.68
CA THR A 251 -4.45 -24.48 -14.14
C THR A 251 -3.42 -23.43 -14.55
N GLY A 252 -3.14 -22.47 -13.67
CA GLY A 252 -2.32 -21.30 -14.01
C GLY A 252 -3.06 -20.24 -14.83
N GLU A 253 -4.36 -20.39 -15.01
CA GLU A 253 -5.17 -19.45 -15.78
C GLU A 253 -5.37 -18.15 -14.99
N THR A 254 -5.08 -17.02 -15.62
CA THR A 254 -5.39 -15.70 -15.06
C THR A 254 -6.86 -15.42 -15.28
N LEU A 255 -7.63 -15.38 -14.19
CA LEU A 255 -9.08 -15.20 -14.20
C LEU A 255 -9.47 -13.73 -14.35
N ASP A 256 -8.78 -12.85 -13.64
CA ASP A 256 -9.03 -11.41 -13.68
C ASP A 256 -7.77 -10.60 -13.35
N THR A 257 -7.75 -9.32 -13.72
CA THR A 257 -6.64 -8.41 -13.44
C THR A 257 -7.16 -7.01 -13.18
N VAL A 258 -6.73 -6.41 -12.07
CA VAL A 258 -7.01 -5.01 -11.73
C VAL A 258 -5.73 -4.20 -11.90
N VAL A 259 -5.84 -3.05 -12.54
CA VAL A 259 -4.71 -2.20 -12.92
C VAL A 259 -4.81 -0.86 -12.18
N TYR A 260 -3.71 -0.47 -11.54
CA TYR A 260 -3.50 0.84 -10.93
C TYR A 260 -2.42 1.57 -11.71
N GLU A 261 -2.82 2.59 -12.47
CA GLU A 261 -1.91 3.39 -13.29
C GLU A 261 -1.41 4.61 -12.54
N ARG A 262 -0.14 4.94 -12.75
CA ARG A 262 0.50 6.18 -12.27
C ARG A 262 0.37 6.39 -10.76
N ASP A 263 0.24 5.29 -10.03
CA ASP A 263 0.10 5.27 -8.58
C ASP A 263 0.92 4.14 -7.96
N PHE A 264 1.19 4.26 -6.67
CA PHE A 264 2.05 3.36 -5.93
C PHE A 264 1.24 2.54 -4.93
N VAL A 265 1.22 1.24 -5.17
CA VAL A 265 0.74 0.24 -4.21
C VAL A 265 1.95 -0.39 -3.55
N HIS A 266 2.00 -0.34 -2.21
CA HIS A 266 3.10 -0.93 -1.45
C HIS A 266 2.91 -2.45 -1.29
N LEU A 267 3.55 -3.22 -2.16
CA LEU A 267 3.39 -4.68 -2.20
C LEU A 267 4.28 -5.43 -1.19
N ALA A 268 5.41 -4.84 -0.79
CA ALA A 268 6.34 -5.48 0.14
C ALA A 268 5.67 -5.72 1.50
N GLY A 269 5.83 -6.92 2.03
CA GLY A 269 5.21 -7.33 3.30
C GLY A 269 3.68 -7.24 3.32
N GLN A 270 3.01 -7.15 2.15
CA GLN A 270 1.56 -6.99 2.04
C GLN A 270 1.05 -5.69 2.72
N ALA A 271 1.91 -4.68 2.88
CA ALA A 271 1.57 -3.48 3.64
C ALA A 271 0.44 -2.64 3.00
N GLY A 272 0.38 -2.61 1.67
CA GLY A 272 -0.61 -1.85 0.91
C GLY A 272 -1.79 -2.67 0.40
N VAL A 273 -1.83 -3.98 0.63
CA VAL A 273 -2.90 -4.85 0.11
C VAL A 273 -3.27 -5.89 1.16
N ASN A 274 -4.52 -5.85 1.61
CA ASN A 274 -5.04 -6.78 2.60
C ASN A 274 -6.22 -7.56 2.04
N LEU A 275 -6.28 -8.84 2.38
CA LEU A 275 -7.36 -9.74 1.96
C LEU A 275 -8.03 -10.33 3.19
N HIS A 276 -9.34 -10.14 3.31
CA HIS A 276 -10.17 -10.73 4.35
C HIS A 276 -11.30 -11.54 3.72
N GLY A 277 -11.12 -12.86 3.69
CA GLY A 277 -12.02 -13.76 2.98
C GLY A 277 -12.00 -13.50 1.48
N ASP A 278 -13.09 -12.95 0.96
CA ASP A 278 -13.24 -12.57 -0.44
C ASP A 278 -13.15 -11.04 -0.65
N LEU A 279 -12.97 -10.26 0.42
CA LEU A 279 -12.85 -8.80 0.37
C LEU A 279 -11.37 -8.38 0.34
N LEU A 280 -10.98 -7.69 -0.71
CA LEU A 280 -9.65 -7.16 -0.96
C LEU A 280 -9.66 -5.65 -0.75
N ALA A 281 -8.78 -5.15 0.12
CA ALA A 281 -8.53 -3.73 0.31
C ALA A 281 -7.14 -3.37 -0.25
N VAL A 282 -7.10 -2.38 -1.15
CA VAL A 282 -5.87 -1.92 -1.81
C VAL A 282 -5.67 -0.45 -1.47
N LEU A 283 -4.60 -0.16 -0.74
CA LEU A 283 -4.16 1.20 -0.45
C LEU A 283 -3.24 1.69 -1.57
N VAL A 284 -3.67 2.77 -2.20
CA VAL A 284 -3.00 3.44 -3.29
C VAL A 284 -2.47 4.78 -2.75
N LEU A 285 -1.15 4.88 -2.63
CA LEU A 285 -0.51 5.85 -1.73
C LEU A 285 -0.40 7.27 -2.31
N ARG A 286 -0.26 7.47 -3.62
CA ARG A 286 -0.10 8.83 -4.18
C ARG A 286 -1.44 9.55 -4.23
N SER A 287 -2.51 8.88 -4.65
CA SER A 287 -3.87 9.41 -4.62
C SER A 287 -4.52 9.38 -3.24
N GLN A 288 -3.90 8.71 -2.26
CA GLN A 288 -4.43 8.53 -0.89
C GLN A 288 -5.83 7.88 -0.92
N GLN A 289 -5.96 6.80 -1.69
CA GLN A 289 -7.22 6.08 -1.86
C GLN A 289 -7.12 4.64 -1.37
N ILE A 290 -8.20 4.15 -0.79
CA ILE A 290 -8.41 2.74 -0.47
C ILE A 290 -9.49 2.20 -1.41
N HIS A 291 -9.10 1.29 -2.30
CA HIS A 291 -10.05 0.57 -3.14
C HIS A 291 -10.49 -0.71 -2.43
N LEU A 292 -11.79 -0.88 -2.27
CA LEU A 292 -12.39 -2.13 -1.80
C LEU A 292 -12.91 -2.90 -3.00
N LEU A 293 -12.41 -4.11 -3.18
CA LEU A 293 -12.81 -5.04 -4.22
C LEU A 293 -13.29 -6.34 -3.60
N GLN A 294 -14.22 -7.02 -4.25
CA GLN A 294 -14.70 -8.33 -3.83
C GLN A 294 -14.44 -9.36 -4.90
N ILE A 295 -13.95 -10.52 -4.49
CA ILE A 295 -13.82 -11.69 -5.35
C ILE A 295 -15.21 -12.32 -5.47
N VAL A 296 -15.84 -12.14 -6.63
CA VAL A 296 -17.18 -12.64 -6.91
C VAL A 296 -17.10 -13.92 -7.72
N ARG A 297 -17.88 -14.93 -7.32
CA ARG A 297 -17.96 -16.24 -7.99
C ARG A 297 -16.60 -16.94 -8.21
N ARG A 298 -15.58 -16.58 -7.41
CA ARG A 298 -14.21 -17.11 -7.51
C ARG A 298 -13.56 -16.91 -8.88
N SER A 299 -13.98 -15.89 -9.64
CA SER A 299 -13.45 -15.65 -10.99
C SER A 299 -13.29 -14.18 -11.37
N ALA A 300 -13.88 -13.25 -10.62
CA ALA A 300 -13.85 -11.84 -10.95
C ALA A 300 -13.54 -10.97 -9.73
N LEU A 301 -12.75 -9.93 -9.91
CA LEU A 301 -12.49 -8.85 -8.96
C LEU A 301 -13.44 -7.71 -9.27
N VAL A 302 -14.50 -7.58 -8.45
CA VAL A 302 -15.50 -6.54 -8.60
C VAL A 302 -15.16 -5.39 -7.67
N HIS A 303 -14.95 -4.19 -8.23
CA HIS A 303 -14.77 -2.98 -7.45
C HIS A 303 -16.07 -2.60 -6.72
N ILE A 304 -16.03 -2.45 -5.40
CA ILE A 304 -17.18 -2.07 -4.57
C ILE A 304 -17.19 -0.55 -4.41
N VAL A 305 -16.12 0.01 -3.86
CA VAL A 305 -16.04 1.42 -3.49
C VAL A 305 -14.59 1.87 -3.40
N THR A 306 -14.35 3.13 -3.73
CA THR A 306 -13.10 3.84 -3.45
C THR A 306 -13.34 4.79 -2.29
N LEU A 307 -12.57 4.65 -1.22
CA LEU A 307 -12.51 5.60 -0.12
C LEU A 307 -11.30 6.52 -0.37
N GLY A 308 -11.48 7.83 -0.32
CA GLY A 308 -10.40 8.77 -0.65
C GLY A 308 -10.43 10.02 0.23
N THR A 309 -10.20 11.19 -0.38
CA THR A 309 -10.21 12.49 0.29
C THR A 309 -11.56 12.82 0.94
N HIS A 310 -12.63 12.21 0.44
CA HIS A 310 -13.99 12.38 0.94
C HIS A 310 -14.55 11.02 1.33
N CYS A 311 -15.13 10.94 2.53
CA CYS A 311 -15.79 9.75 3.05
C CYS A 311 -17.24 9.65 2.55
N SER A 312 -17.84 10.79 2.22
CA SER A 312 -19.19 10.92 1.67
C SER A 312 -19.19 11.74 0.37
N PRO A 313 -20.10 11.48 -0.58
CA PRO A 313 -20.17 12.23 -1.85
C PRO A 313 -20.37 13.74 -1.69
N ASP A 314 -20.94 14.19 -0.56
CA ASP A 314 -21.26 15.58 -0.24
C ASP A 314 -20.21 16.31 0.60
N ASP A 315 -19.16 15.63 1.07
CA ASP A 315 -18.10 16.25 1.90
C ASP A 315 -17.44 17.43 1.19
N GLY A 316 -17.23 17.32 -0.12
CA GLY A 316 -16.63 18.39 -0.91
C GLY A 316 -17.46 19.68 -0.90
N LEU A 317 -18.79 19.58 -0.82
CA LEU A 317 -19.67 20.74 -0.70
C LEU A 317 -19.58 21.34 0.71
N ALA A 318 -19.62 20.48 1.74
CA ALA A 318 -19.53 20.92 3.12
C ALA A 318 -18.22 21.68 3.41
N LEU A 319 -17.09 21.18 2.90
CA LEU A 319 -15.79 21.83 3.01
C LEU A 319 -15.76 23.19 2.30
N ARG A 320 -16.26 23.27 1.06
CA ARG A 320 -16.35 24.54 0.33
C ARG A 320 -17.21 25.58 1.04
N MET A 321 -18.33 25.16 1.62
CA MET A 321 -19.18 26.06 2.39
C MET A 321 -18.47 26.59 3.64
N ALA A 322 -17.67 25.75 4.30
CA ALA A 322 -16.87 26.17 5.45
C ALA A 322 -15.75 27.15 5.03
N ASP A 323 -15.05 26.87 3.91
CA ASP A 323 -14.01 27.74 3.36
C ASP A 323 -14.58 29.12 2.99
N ASP A 324 -15.75 29.16 2.35
CA ASP A 324 -16.45 30.40 2.00
C ASP A 324 -16.87 31.19 3.25
N ALA A 325 -17.33 30.49 4.30
CA ALA A 325 -17.73 31.11 5.56
C ALA A 325 -16.51 31.71 6.29
N GLU A 326 -15.41 30.98 6.34
CA GLU A 326 -14.14 31.43 6.92
C GLU A 326 -13.59 32.62 6.14
N ALA A 327 -13.61 32.60 4.80
CA ALA A 327 -13.18 33.72 3.97
C ALA A 327 -13.99 34.99 4.23
N ARG A 328 -15.32 34.86 4.40
CA ARG A 328 -16.19 35.98 4.78
C ARG A 328 -15.85 36.52 6.16
N TRP A 329 -15.65 35.64 7.14
CA TRP A 329 -15.27 36.03 8.50
C TRP A 329 -13.92 36.75 8.53
N GLN A 330 -12.93 36.26 7.77
CA GLN A 330 -11.62 36.91 7.64
C GLN A 330 -11.74 38.30 7.01
N ALA A 331 -12.55 38.45 5.95
CA ALA A 331 -12.80 39.74 5.33
C ALA A 331 -13.50 40.73 6.29
N ASP A 332 -14.48 40.27 7.06
CA ASP A 332 -15.16 41.09 8.07
C ASP A 332 -14.21 41.54 9.18
N ARG A 333 -13.34 40.64 9.67
CA ARG A 333 -12.31 41.01 10.64
C ARG A 333 -11.31 42.02 10.09
N ALA A 334 -10.86 41.84 8.84
CA ALA A 334 -9.95 42.78 8.20
C ALA A 334 -10.60 44.17 8.06
N ARG A 335 -11.86 44.23 7.64
CA ARG A 335 -12.64 45.47 7.57
C ARG A 335 -12.78 46.14 8.93
N ALA A 336 -13.20 45.41 9.96
CA ALA A 336 -13.34 45.94 11.31
C ALA A 336 -12.02 46.46 11.88
N GLN A 337 -10.90 45.77 11.61
CA GLN A 337 -9.57 46.24 11.99
C GLN A 337 -9.19 47.52 11.26
N GLN A 338 -9.46 47.62 9.96
CA GLN A 338 -9.21 48.81 9.17
C GLN A 338 -10.03 50.01 9.66
N GLU A 339 -11.31 49.81 9.97
CA GLU A 339 -12.19 50.85 10.54
C GLU A 339 -11.69 51.32 11.91
N GLN A 340 -11.26 50.40 12.79
CA GLN A 340 -10.67 50.76 14.06
C GLN A 340 -9.36 51.55 13.91
N GLN A 341 -8.53 51.20 12.92
CA GLN A 341 -7.31 51.95 12.63
C GLN A 341 -7.63 53.36 12.12
N LEU A 342 -8.59 53.50 11.20
CA LEU A 342 -9.05 54.80 10.71
C LEU A 342 -9.67 55.65 11.83
N HIS A 343 -10.48 55.07 12.70
CA HIS A 343 -11.06 55.76 13.86
C HIS A 343 -9.98 56.25 14.82
N LYS A 344 -9.00 55.39 15.16
CA LYS A 344 -7.85 55.77 15.99
C LYS A 344 -7.04 56.89 15.34
N GLN A 345 -6.81 56.83 14.04
CA GLN A 345 -6.10 57.87 13.29
C GLN A 345 -6.89 59.19 13.29
N GLY A 346 -8.20 59.16 13.06
CA GLY A 346 -9.08 60.32 13.13
C GLY A 346 -9.10 60.97 14.51
N MET A 347 -9.19 60.17 15.58
CA MET A 347 -9.07 60.63 16.97
C MET A 347 -7.71 61.29 17.23
N LEU A 348 -6.63 60.73 16.70
CA LEU A 348 -5.29 61.30 16.84
C LEU A 348 -5.19 62.68 16.16
N VAL A 349 -5.73 62.81 14.95
CA VAL A 349 -5.78 64.08 14.21
C VAL A 349 -6.65 65.12 14.91
N ALA A 350 -7.80 64.72 15.45
CA ALA A 350 -8.68 65.61 16.21
C ALA A 350 -7.97 66.13 17.47
N LYS A 351 -7.27 65.25 18.20
CA LYS A 351 -6.47 65.64 19.38
C LYS A 351 -5.36 66.62 19.02
N GLN A 352 -4.66 66.40 17.91
CA GLN A 352 -3.65 67.34 17.41
C GLN A 352 -4.25 68.71 17.05
N ARG A 353 -5.42 68.74 16.40
CA ARG A 353 -6.13 69.99 16.08
C ARG A 353 -6.56 70.76 17.32
N ALA A 354 -7.13 70.07 18.31
CA ALA A 354 -7.51 70.69 19.58
C ALA A 354 -6.28 71.30 20.29
N GLN A 355 -5.17 70.56 20.34
CA GLN A 355 -3.92 71.06 20.92
C GLN A 355 -3.37 72.29 20.16
N GLN A 356 -3.48 72.32 18.83
CA GLN A 356 -3.11 73.50 18.04
C GLN A 356 -4.04 74.69 18.34
N GLN A 357 -5.34 74.46 18.48
CA GLN A 357 -6.31 75.52 18.83
C GLN A 357 -6.05 76.09 20.22
N ASP A 358 -5.78 75.23 21.22
CA ASP A 358 -5.40 75.67 22.56
C ASP A 358 -4.12 76.50 22.53
N ALA A 359 -3.12 76.09 21.73
CA ALA A 359 -1.89 76.86 21.56
C ALA A 359 -2.14 78.22 20.89
N VAL A 360 -3.04 78.29 19.90
CA VAL A 360 -3.46 79.56 19.28
C VAL A 360 -4.20 80.44 20.29
N GLN A 361 -5.12 79.91 21.08
CA GLN A 361 -5.83 80.69 22.09
C GLN A 361 -4.90 81.18 23.21
N GLN A 362 -3.95 80.34 23.66
CA GLN A 362 -2.92 80.76 24.61
C GLN A 362 -2.06 81.88 24.03
N TRP A 363 -1.70 81.80 22.75
CA TRP A 363 -0.97 82.86 22.07
C TRP A 363 -1.77 84.17 21.99
N GLU A 364 -3.04 84.12 21.59
CA GLU A 364 -3.95 85.28 21.57
C GLU A 364 -4.15 85.89 22.96
N HIS A 365 -4.32 85.05 23.99
CA HIS A 365 -4.43 85.51 25.38
C HIS A 365 -3.15 86.23 25.84
N CYS A 366 -1.97 85.68 25.54
CA CYS A 366 -0.70 86.33 25.81
C CYS A 366 -0.55 87.65 25.07
N GLN A 367 -0.94 87.74 23.79
CA GLN A 367 -0.95 89.00 23.05
C GLN A 367 -1.90 90.04 23.66
N GLY A 368 -3.09 89.63 24.11
CA GLY A 368 -4.05 90.49 24.81
C GLY A 368 -3.50 91.04 26.13
N LEU A 369 -2.83 90.19 26.92
CA LEU A 369 -2.15 90.62 28.15
C LEU A 369 -1.02 91.61 27.86
N TRP A 370 -0.20 91.37 26.84
CA TRP A 370 0.84 92.31 26.41
C TRP A 370 0.25 93.63 25.89
N GLY A 371 -0.86 93.59 25.14
CA GLY A 371 -1.59 94.78 24.70
C GLY A 371 -2.16 95.61 25.86
N ALA A 372 -2.69 94.95 26.89
CA ALA A 372 -3.19 95.60 28.12
C ALA A 372 -2.06 96.22 28.95
N VAL A 373 -0.91 95.53 29.06
CA VAL A 373 0.30 96.10 29.67
C VAL A 373 0.80 97.32 28.90
N GLY A 374 0.75 97.30 27.56
CA GLY A 374 1.06 98.47 26.72
C GLY A 374 0.15 99.68 26.99
N GLN A 375 -1.16 99.49 27.13
CA GLN A 375 -2.10 100.58 27.43
C GLN A 375 -1.95 101.12 28.87
N SER A 376 -1.60 100.27 29.83
CA SER A 376 -1.32 100.69 31.22
C SER A 376 -0.02 101.49 31.34
N VAL A 377 1.01 101.17 30.55
CA VAL A 377 2.26 101.94 30.50
C VAL A 377 2.04 103.31 29.84
N CYS A 378 1.25 103.39 28.77
CA CYS A 378 0.90 104.68 28.15
C CYS A 378 0.04 105.59 29.04
N SER A 379 -0.83 105.02 29.89
CA SER A 379 -1.64 105.80 30.84
C SER A 379 -0.86 106.28 32.07
N GLY A 380 0.24 105.61 32.44
CA GLY A 380 1.15 106.02 33.52
C GLY A 380 2.06 107.19 33.14
N VAL A 381 2.53 107.24 31.89
CA VAL A 381 3.40 108.34 31.40
C VAL A 381 2.62 109.66 31.27
N GLY A 382 1.35 109.62 30.87
CA GLY A 382 0.51 110.82 30.78
C GLY A 382 0.23 111.51 32.13
N LYS A 383 0.17 110.76 33.24
CA LYS A 383 -0.04 111.32 34.58
C LYS A 383 1.25 111.86 35.21
N ALA A 384 2.40 111.26 34.93
CA ALA A 384 3.70 111.77 35.39
C ALA A 384 4.06 113.12 34.75
N GLN A 385 3.71 113.33 33.47
CA GLN A 385 4.00 114.56 32.75
C GLN A 385 3.10 115.74 33.17
N GLN A 386 1.89 115.47 33.69
CA GLN A 386 0.98 116.50 34.20
C GLN A 386 1.34 116.96 35.63
N GLN A 387 1.99 116.11 36.43
CA GLN A 387 2.43 116.44 37.80
C GLN A 387 3.75 117.25 37.80
N GLN A 388 4.61 117.08 36.80
CA GLN A 388 5.84 117.86 36.65
C GLN A 388 5.59 119.31 36.16
N GLN A 389 4.44 119.57 35.53
CA GLN A 389 4.05 120.90 35.06
C GLN A 389 3.39 121.78 36.14
N GLN A 390 2.98 121.19 37.27
CA GLN A 390 2.45 121.93 38.44
C GLN A 390 3.53 122.31 39.46
N GLN A 391 4.75 121.79 39.37
CA GLN A 391 5.88 122.19 40.23
C GLN A 391 6.76 123.31 39.64
N GLN A 392 6.41 123.83 38.46
CA GLN A 392 7.10 124.96 37.81
C GLN A 392 6.23 126.22 37.69
N ARG A 393 5.31 126.45 38.64
CA ARG A 393 4.55 127.69 38.76
C ARG A 393 4.74 128.34 40.10
#